data_AF-A0A1H0E511-F1
#
_entry.id   AF-A0A1H0E511-F1
#
_cell.length_a   1.000
_cell.length_b   1.000
_cell.length_c   1.000
_cell.angle_alpha   90.00
_cell.angle_beta   90.00
_cell.angle_gamma   90.00
#
_symmetry.space_group_name_H-M   'P 1'
#
loop_
_entity.id
_entity.type
_entity.pdbx_description
1 polymer ?
#
loop_
_entity_poly.entity_id
_entity_poly.type
_entity_poly.pdbx_seq_one_letter_code
_entity_poly.pdbx_strand_id
1 'polypeptide(L)'
;AFPREHWQKIWTGNPIERLNREIKRRTDVVQVFPDRDSVTRLVGAVLQEQHEEWQYGERRYLSETSLRRLTRILHEQAETTHPIMAITA
;
A
#
# COMPACT_ATOMS: atom_id res chain seq x y z
N ALA A 1 -0.86 10.19 13.48
CA ALA A 1 0.39 9.53 12.99
C ALA A 1 0.17 8.02 12.90
N PHE A 2 0.82 7.31 11.96
CA PHE A 2 0.72 5.84 11.87
C PHE A 2 1.20 5.16 13.17
N PRO A 3 0.58 4.04 13.61
CA PRO A 3 1.08 3.23 14.71
C PRO A 3 2.53 2.78 14.49
N ARG A 4 3.33 2.75 15.57
CA ARG A 4 4.78 2.42 15.51
C ARG A 4 5.06 1.07 14.86
N GLU A 5 4.17 0.10 15.04
CA GLU A 5 4.22 -1.23 14.41
C GLU A 5 4.28 -1.19 12.86
N HIS A 6 3.84 -0.10 12.22
CA HIS A 6 3.90 0.04 10.76
C HIS A 6 5.12 0.82 10.27
N TRP A 7 5.82 1.54 11.14
CA TRP A 7 6.88 2.46 10.72
C TRP A 7 8.01 1.76 9.97
N GLN A 8 8.44 0.58 10.44
CA GLN A 8 9.47 -0.18 9.77
C GLN A 8 9.05 -0.59 8.35
N LYS A 9 7.77 -0.92 8.14
CA LYS A 9 7.24 -1.27 6.81
C LYS A 9 7.14 -0.05 5.89
N ILE A 10 6.77 1.11 6.44
CA ILE A 10 6.61 2.36 5.69
C ILE A 10 7.98 2.95 5.30
N TRP A 11 8.97 2.85 6.18
CA TRP A 11 10.28 3.47 6.00
C TRP A 11 11.22 2.63 5.13
N THR A 12 11.04 1.31 5.10
CA THR A 12 11.96 0.43 4.36
C THR A 12 11.64 0.38 2.86
N GLY A 13 12.68 0.40 2.02
CA GLY A 13 12.56 0.18 0.57
C GLY A 13 12.33 -1.28 0.16
N ASN A 14 12.38 -2.22 1.10
CA ASN A 14 12.29 -3.65 0.84
C ASN A 14 11.07 -4.06 -0.01
N PRO A 15 9.85 -3.51 0.19
CA PRO A 15 8.69 -3.90 -0.59
C PRO A 15 8.80 -3.50 -2.06
N ILE A 16 9.30 -2.29 -2.32
CA ILE A 16 9.47 -1.80 -3.69
C ILE A 16 10.64 -2.51 -4.38
N GLU A 17 11.72 -2.79 -3.66
CA GLU A 17 12.85 -3.58 -4.18
C GLU A 17 12.42 -5.01 -4.53
N ARG A 18 11.61 -5.65 -3.68
CA ARG A 18 11.07 -6.99 -3.94
C ARG A 18 10.18 -7.00 -5.18
N LEU A 19 9.29 -6.01 -5.31
CA LEU A 19 8.44 -5.84 -6.48
C LEU A 19 9.27 -5.60 -7.76
N ASN A 20 10.26 -4.72 -7.72
CA ASN A 20 11.13 -4.44 -8.86
C ASN A 20 11.93 -5.69 -9.29
N ARG A 21 12.40 -6.48 -8.33
CA ARG A 21 13.08 -7.75 -8.60
C ARG A 21 12.14 -8.75 -9.29
N GLU A 22 10.88 -8.80 -8.87
CA GLU A 22 9.87 -9.68 -9.46
C GLU A 22 9.51 -9.27 -10.88
N ILE A 23 9.29 -7.97 -11.12
CA ILE A 23 9.06 -7.42 -12.45
C ILE A 23 10.23 -7.80 -13.36
N LYS A 24 11.47 -7.52 -12.93
CA LYS A 24 12.67 -7.86 -13.69
C LYS A 24 12.74 -9.36 -14.02
N ARG A 25 12.55 -10.23 -13.02
CA ARG A 25 12.57 -11.69 -13.21
C ARG A 25 11.56 -12.18 -14.26
N ARG A 26 10.33 -11.66 -14.24
CA ARG A 26 9.28 -12.10 -15.19
C ARG A 26 9.48 -11.50 -16.58
N THR A 27 9.95 -10.26 -16.67
CA THR A 27 10.31 -9.67 -17.97
C THR A 27 11.51 -10.36 -18.60
N ASP A 28 12.47 -10.84 -17.79
CA ASP A 28 13.63 -11.59 -18.25
C ASP A 28 13.23 -12.93 -18.89
N VAL A 29 12.09 -13.55 -18.55
CA VAL A 29 11.62 -14.77 -19.23
C VAL A 29 11.15 -14.48 -20.66
N VAL A 30 10.51 -13.33 -20.88
CA VAL A 30 9.94 -12.96 -22.18
C VAL A 30 11.03 -12.48 -23.14
N GLN A 31 12.12 -11.88 -22.63
CA GLN A 31 13.26 -11.31 -23.38
C GLN A 31 12.89 -10.15 -24.31
N VAL A 32 12.00 -10.36 -25.29
CA VAL A 32 11.52 -9.38 -26.27
C VAL A 32 10.00 -9.42 -26.35
N PHE A 33 9.36 -8.26 -26.17
CA PHE A 33 7.91 -8.14 -26.27
C PHE A 33 7.45 -7.81 -27.70
N PRO A 34 6.31 -8.34 -28.16
CA PRO A 34 5.77 -8.06 -29.48
C PRO A 34 5.23 -6.62 -29.62
N ASP A 35 4.77 -6.02 -28.52
CA ASP A 35 4.18 -4.68 -28.48
C ASP A 35 4.20 -4.11 -27.03
N ARG A 36 3.87 -2.82 -26.90
CA ARG A 36 3.86 -2.13 -25.61
C ARG A 36 2.73 -2.58 -24.67
N ASP A 37 1.57 -2.94 -25.22
CA ASP A 37 0.44 -3.39 -24.40
C ASP A 37 0.74 -4.75 -23.76
N SER A 38 1.52 -5.59 -24.44
CA SER A 38 1.95 -6.89 -23.92
C SER A 38 2.84 -6.77 -22.69
N VAL A 39 3.78 -5.80 -22.65
CA VAL A 39 4.57 -5.53 -21.43
C VAL A 39 3.70 -4.88 -20.34
N THR A 40 2.78 -3.98 -20.69
CA THR A 40 1.84 -3.38 -19.72
C THR A 40 0.97 -4.45 -19.07
N ARG A 41 0.49 -5.45 -19.83
CA ARG A 41 -0.28 -6.57 -19.30
C ARG A 41 0.52 -7.42 -18.31
N LEU A 42 1.76 -7.77 -18.62
CA LEU A 42 2.60 -8.55 -17.70
C LEU A 42 2.89 -7.78 -16.41
N VAL A 43 3.37 -6.55 -16.52
CA VAL A 43 3.67 -5.71 -15.35
C VAL A 43 2.41 -5.46 -14.53
N GLY A 44 1.28 -5.19 -15.20
CA GLY A 44 -0.03 -5.03 -14.56
C GLY A 44 -0.47 -6.27 -13.78
N ALA A 45 -0.26 -7.46 -14.33
CA ALA A 45 -0.55 -8.72 -13.62
C ALA A 45 0.31 -8.87 -12.36
N VAL A 46 1.62 -8.58 -12.43
CA VAL A 46 2.52 -8.63 -11.27
C VAL A 46 2.10 -7.63 -10.18
N LEU A 47 1.69 -6.43 -10.59
CA LEU A 47 1.18 -5.43 -9.66
C LEU A 47 -0.11 -5.87 -8.98
N GLN A 48 -1.02 -6.50 -9.73
CA GLN A 48 -2.28 -7.01 -9.18
C GLN A 48 -2.03 -8.15 -8.19
N GLU A 49 -1.18 -9.11 -8.53
CA GLU A 49 -0.78 -10.18 -7.61
C GLU A 49 -0.18 -9.62 -6.32
N GLN A 50 0.69 -8.60 -6.44
CA GLN A 50 1.28 -7.97 -5.25
C GLN A 50 0.26 -7.20 -4.42
N HIS A 51 -0.71 -6.55 -5.07
CA HIS A 51 -1.82 -5.89 -4.41
C HIS A 51 -2.68 -6.88 -3.63
N GLU A 52 -3.06 -8.00 -4.26
CA GLU A 52 -3.85 -9.06 -3.65
C GLU A 52 -3.12 -9.67 -2.43
N GLU A 53 -1.84 -9.98 -2.56
CA GLU A 53 -1.02 -10.48 -1.45
C GLU A 53 -1.02 -9.50 -0.27
N TRP A 54 -0.91 -8.19 -0.52
CA TRP A 54 -0.93 -7.18 0.53
C TRP A 54 -2.30 -7.02 1.19
N GLN A 55 -3.38 -7.17 0.42
CA GLN A 55 -4.76 -7.00 0.87
C GLN A 55 -5.35 -8.25 1.54
N TYR A 56 -4.96 -9.45 1.11
CA TYR A 56 -5.64 -10.70 1.45
C TYR A 56 -4.73 -11.78 2.01
N GLY A 57 -3.41 -11.56 2.06
CA GLY A 57 -2.48 -12.51 2.68
C GLY A 57 -2.87 -12.82 4.14
N GLU A 58 -2.52 -14.03 4.61
CA GLU A 58 -2.82 -14.54 5.96
C GLU A 58 -2.45 -13.55 7.07
N ARG A 59 -1.41 -12.74 6.83
CA ARG A 59 -1.14 -11.49 7.54
C ARG A 59 -1.07 -10.34 6.54
N ARG A 60 -2.16 -9.58 6.43
CA ARG A 60 -2.20 -8.34 5.64
C ARG A 60 -0.95 -7.49 5.87
N TYR A 61 -0.44 -6.90 4.80
CA TYR A 61 0.82 -6.15 4.86
C TYR A 61 0.75 -5.01 5.88
N LEU A 62 -0.40 -4.33 5.97
CA LEU A 62 -0.77 -3.47 7.09
C LEU A 62 -1.99 -4.07 7.80
N SER A 63 -1.92 -4.21 9.12
CA SER A 63 -3.01 -4.78 9.93
C SER A 63 -4.28 -3.94 9.83
N GLU A 64 -5.39 -4.56 9.43
CA GLU A 64 -6.69 -3.89 9.34
C GLU A 64 -7.16 -3.37 10.70
N THR A 65 -7.00 -4.15 11.77
CA THR A 65 -7.37 -3.75 13.13
C THR A 65 -6.66 -2.47 13.56
N SER A 66 -5.37 -2.39 13.24
CA SER A 66 -4.53 -1.24 13.56
C SER A 66 -4.92 0.01 12.76
N LEU A 67 -5.18 -0.17 11.46
CA LEU A 67 -5.65 0.90 10.59
C LEU A 67 -7.05 1.41 11.00
N ARG A 68 -7.98 0.51 11.34
CA ARG A 68 -9.31 0.88 11.86
C ARG A 68 -9.22 1.72 13.13
N ARG A 69 -8.32 1.36 14.06
CA ARG A 69 -8.05 2.17 15.26
C ARG A 69 -7.55 3.57 14.89
N LEU A 70 -6.62 3.67 13.94
CA LEU A 70 -6.12 4.97 13.47
C LEU A 70 -7.25 5.80 12.83
N THR A 71 -8.08 5.21 11.96
CA THR A 71 -9.20 5.90 11.31
C THR A 71 -10.19 6.45 12.33
N ARG A 72 -10.48 5.68 13.38
CA ARG A 72 -11.34 6.11 14.48
C ARG A 72 -10.75 7.33 15.20
N ILE A 73 -9.49 7.26 15.62
CA ILE A 73 -8.82 8.36 16.31
C ILE A 73 -8.83 9.62 15.43
N LEU A 74 -8.57 9.50 14.13
CA LEU A 74 -8.58 10.65 13.22
C LEU A 74 -9.97 11.28 13.07
N HIS A 75 -11.04 10.48 13.02
CA HIS A 75 -12.42 10.99 13.01
C HIS A 75 -12.76 11.74 14.30
N GLU A 76 -12.44 11.15 15.45
CA GLU A 76 -12.68 11.77 16.77
C GLU A 76 -11.93 13.12 16.89
N GLN A 77 -10.70 13.21 16.37
CA GLN A 77 -9.93 14.47 16.36
C GLN A 77 -10.52 15.53 15.41
N ALA A 78 -11.06 15.14 14.26
CA ALA A 78 -11.73 16.05 13.33
C ALA A 78 -13.01 16.63 13.94
N GLU A 79 -13.81 15.78 14.58
CA GLU A 79 -15.02 16.17 15.30
C GLU A 79 -14.74 17.06 16.51
N THR A 80 -13.58 16.96 17.17
CA THR A 80 -13.20 17.90 18.25
C THR A 80 -12.66 19.24 17.74
N THR A 81 -12.11 19.29 16.53
CA THR A 81 -11.54 20.52 15.94
C THR A 81 -12.63 21.44 15.39
N HIS A 82 -13.70 20.89 14.82
CA HIS A 82 -14.83 21.65 14.26
C HIS A 82 -15.69 22.46 15.27
N PRO A 83 -16.01 21.99 16.50
CA PRO A 83 -16.79 22.76 17.46
C PRO A 83 -15.99 23.88 18.14
N ILE A 84 -14.67 23.75 18.27
CA ILE A 84 -13.83 24.82 18.88
C ILE A 84 -13.82 26.08 17.99
N MET A 85 -13.81 25.91 16.67
CA MET A 85 -13.89 27.02 15.71
C MET A 85 -15.28 27.67 15.63
N ALA A 86 -16.35 26.97 16.03
CA ALA A 86 -17.71 27.49 16.02
C ALA A 86 -18.09 28.29 17.29
N ILE A 87 -17.35 28.13 18.39
CA ILE A 87 -17.61 28.85 19.67
C ILE A 87 -16.81 30.17 19.75
N THR A 88 -15.93 30.44 18.77
CA THR A 88 -15.05 31.63 18.75
C THR A 88 -15.45 32.66 17.68
N ALA A 89 -16.67 32.58 17.13
CA ALA A 89 -17.21 33.53 16.14
C ALA A 89 -18.38 34.34 16.70
#